data_AF-A0A357V0X0-F1
#
_entry.id   AF-A0A357V0X0-F1
#
_cell.length_a   1.000
_cell.length_b   1.000
_cell.length_c   1.000
_cell.angle_alpha   90.00
_cell.angle_beta   90.00
_cell.angle_gamma   90.00
#
_symmetry.space_group_name_H-M   'P 1'
#
loop_
_entity.id
_entity.type
_entity.pdbx_description
1 polymer ?
#
loop_
_entity_poly.entity_id
_entity_poly.type
_entity_poly.pdbx_seq_one_letter_code
_entity_poly.pdbx_strand_id
1 'polypeptide(L)'
;EDEGMGLCAGAFMGGKRSAIIMQNTALGVTLNSLATLIQFYHIPLPMLISYRGELGEPVACQVEMALHTKALLNQMLIPTYHFHKREDAAELDKILKYTFMCNKPVAILTDATFWKGE
;
A
#
# COMPACT_ATOMS: atom_id res chain seq x y z
N GLU A 1 -0.31 -4.91 11.69
CA GLU A 1 0.33 -4.64 10.38
C GLU A 1 1.80 -4.23 10.49
N ASP A 2 2.20 -3.53 11.55
CA ASP A 2 3.59 -3.12 11.77
C ASP A 2 4.59 -4.30 11.80
N GLU A 3 4.23 -5.38 12.50
CA GLU A 3 4.96 -6.65 12.47
C GLU A 3 5.09 -7.24 11.05
N GLY A 4 4.07 -7.01 10.21
CA GLY A 4 4.05 -7.45 8.81
C GLY A 4 5.12 -6.73 7.96
N MET A 5 5.42 -5.46 8.26
CA MET A 5 6.54 -4.75 7.63
C MET A 5 7.87 -5.41 7.98
N GLY A 6 8.05 -5.80 9.25
CA GLY A 6 9.22 -6.55 9.71
C GLY A 6 9.38 -7.91 9.02
N LEU A 7 8.29 -8.65 8.86
CA LEU A 7 8.30 -9.92 8.11
C LEU A 7 8.65 -9.72 6.64
N CYS A 8 8.09 -8.70 5.99
CA CYS A 8 8.39 -8.39 4.59
C CYS A 8 9.85 -7.98 4.40
N ALA A 9 10.39 -7.18 5.33
CA ALA A 9 11.79 -6.79 5.34
C ALA A 9 12.71 -8.01 5.55
N GLY A 10 12.41 -8.86 6.53
CA GLY A 10 13.17 -10.09 6.77
C GLY A 10 13.15 -11.04 5.57
N ALA A 11 11.99 -11.22 4.93
CA ALA A 11 11.87 -12.01 3.71
C ALA A 11 12.72 -11.43 2.56
N PHE A 12 12.73 -10.10 2.40
CA PHE A 12 13.56 -9.44 1.40
C PHE A 12 15.06 -9.62 1.66
N MET A 13 15.49 -9.47 2.91
CA MET A 13 16.88 -9.73 3.32
C MET A 13 17.28 -11.20 3.13
N GLY A 14 16.31 -12.12 3.23
CA GLY A 14 16.46 -13.53 2.88
C GLY A 14 16.47 -13.84 1.37
N GLY A 15 16.51 -12.81 0.51
CA GLY A 15 16.54 -12.95 -0.95
C GLY A 15 15.20 -13.31 -1.58
N LYS A 16 14.08 -13.19 -0.84
CA LYS A 16 12.73 -13.40 -1.37
C LYS A 16 12.10 -12.08 -1.78
N ARG A 17 11.09 -12.14 -2.64
CA ARG A 17 10.24 -10.99 -2.95
C ARG A 17 9.01 -11.05 -2.05
N SER A 18 8.74 -9.98 -1.34
CA SER A 18 7.59 -9.84 -0.44
C SER A 18 6.65 -8.76 -0.96
N ALA A 19 5.40 -8.84 -0.52
CA ALA A 19 4.37 -7.83 -0.72
C ALA A 19 3.47 -7.86 0.51
N ILE A 20 2.86 -6.72 0.84
CA ILE A 20 1.91 -6.63 1.96
C ILE A 20 0.54 -6.24 1.45
N ILE A 21 -0.48 -6.91 1.96
CA ILE A 21 -1.88 -6.56 1.77
C ILE A 21 -2.38 -6.04 3.12
N MET A 22 -2.89 -4.81 3.14
CA MET A 22 -3.35 -4.16 4.37
C MET A 22 -4.54 -3.24 4.10
N GLN A 23 -5.22 -2.79 5.16
CA GLN A 23 -6.25 -1.76 5.04
C GLN A 23 -5.61 -0.36 5.15
N ASN A 24 -6.24 0.68 4.63
CA ASN A 24 -5.73 2.05 4.74
C ASN A 24 -5.58 2.56 6.19
N THR A 25 -6.34 2.04 7.15
CA THR A 25 -6.16 2.31 8.59
C THR A 25 -4.83 1.83 9.15
N ALA A 26 -4.25 0.79 8.55
CA ALA A 26 -2.90 0.31 8.87
C ALA A 26 -1.83 1.39 8.67
N LEU A 27 -2.06 2.30 7.73
CA LEU A 27 -1.05 3.27 7.34
C LEU A 27 -0.63 4.11 8.54
N GLY A 28 -1.58 4.61 9.34
CA GLY A 28 -1.28 5.44 10.50
C GLY A 28 -0.40 4.76 11.55
N VAL A 29 -0.53 3.44 11.72
CA VAL A 29 0.28 2.65 12.66
C VAL A 29 1.65 2.33 12.07
N THR A 30 1.71 2.05 10.76
CA THR A 30 2.91 1.55 10.08
C THR A 30 3.84 2.65 9.58
N LEU A 31 3.48 3.94 9.70
CA LEU A 31 4.29 5.06 9.20
C LEU A 31 5.74 5.04 9.71
N ASN A 32 5.94 4.78 11.01
CA ASN A 32 7.27 4.77 11.60
C ASN A 32 8.15 3.67 10.99
N SER A 33 7.65 2.44 10.89
CA SER A 33 8.39 1.33 10.29
C SER A 33 8.57 1.52 8.79
N LEU A 34 7.60 2.13 8.11
CA LEU A 34 7.74 2.43 6.70
C LEU A 34 8.88 3.42 6.46
N ALA A 35 9.02 4.46 7.28
CA ALA A 35 10.12 5.41 7.20
C ALA A 35 11.47 4.80 7.62
N THR A 36 11.51 4.22 8.82
CA THR A 36 12.76 3.83 9.51
C THR A 36 13.31 2.47 9.09
N LEU A 37 12.47 1.60 8.53
CA LEU A 37 12.86 0.27 8.04
C LEU A 37 12.76 0.21 6.51
N ILE A 38 11.56 0.37 5.95
CA ILE A 38 11.35 0.10 4.53
C ILE A 38 12.06 1.13 3.64
N GLN A 39 11.83 2.42 3.86
CA GLN A 39 12.46 3.50 3.08
C GLN A 39 13.94 3.65 3.39
N PHE A 40 14.32 3.64 4.67
CA PHE A 40 15.72 3.79 5.09
C PHE A 40 16.63 2.72 4.48
N TYR A 41 16.20 1.45 4.50
CA TYR A 41 16.96 0.34 3.90
C TYR A 41 16.66 0.10 2.42
N HIS A 42 15.92 1.00 1.76
CA HIS A 42 15.60 0.92 0.33
C HIS A 42 14.98 -0.44 -0.07
N ILE A 43 14.06 -0.93 0.78
CA ILE A 43 13.41 -2.22 0.57
C ILE A 43 12.27 -2.02 -0.45
N PRO A 44 12.29 -2.71 -1.60
CA PRO A 44 11.21 -2.68 -2.57
C PRO A 44 10.01 -3.44 -2.02
N LEU A 45 9.02 -2.70 -1.53
CA LEU A 45 7.81 -3.25 -0.94
C LEU A 45 6.55 -2.78 -1.68
N PRO A 46 5.94 -3.63 -2.51
CA PRO A 46 4.61 -3.40 -3.03
C PRO A 46 3.59 -3.52 -1.89
N MET A 47 2.76 -2.48 -1.71
CA MET A 47 1.71 -2.43 -0.70
C MET A 47 0.35 -2.37 -1.41
N LEU A 48 -0.42 -3.45 -1.34
CA LEU A 48 -1.81 -3.45 -1.77
C LEU A 48 -2.67 -2.99 -0.58
N ILE A 49 -3.23 -1.80 -0.71
CA ILE A 49 -4.00 -1.17 0.35
C ILE A 49 -5.46 -1.22 -0.04
N SER A 50 -6.27 -1.91 0.75
CA SER A 50 -7.73 -1.83 0.66
C SER A 50 -8.16 -0.43 1.11
N TYR A 51 -8.61 0.38 0.16
CA TYR A 51 -9.02 1.76 0.41
C TYR A 51 -10.49 1.77 0.80
N ARG A 52 -10.76 2.20 2.03
CA ARG A 52 -12.08 2.20 2.67
C ARG A 52 -12.38 3.58 3.22
N GLY A 53 -13.65 3.95 3.33
CA GLY A 53 -14.08 5.30 3.72
C GLY A 53 -14.46 6.24 2.58
N GLU A 54 -14.63 5.72 1.37
CA GLU A 54 -15.25 6.45 0.24
C GLU A 54 -16.79 6.28 0.21
N LEU A 55 -17.42 6.83 -0.82
CA LEU A 55 -18.87 6.81 -1.01
C LEU A 55 -19.43 5.38 -0.87
N GLY A 56 -20.38 5.20 0.05
CA GLY A 56 -20.98 3.89 0.35
C GLY A 56 -20.30 3.11 1.49
N GLU A 57 -19.29 3.67 2.17
CA GLU A 57 -18.74 3.08 3.39
C GLU A 57 -19.75 3.16 4.56
N PRO A 58 -20.14 2.02 5.17
CA PRO A 58 -21.06 2.02 6.31
C PRO A 58 -20.44 2.47 7.63
N VAL A 59 -19.11 2.47 7.76
CA VAL A 59 -18.39 2.76 9.02
C VAL A 59 -17.79 4.17 9.02
N ALA A 60 -18.37 5.09 9.79
CA ALA A 60 -17.95 6.50 9.85
C ALA A 60 -16.46 6.70 10.21
N CYS A 61 -15.92 5.89 11.13
CA CYS A 61 -14.51 5.99 11.53
C CYS A 61 -13.53 5.76 10.36
N GLN A 62 -13.92 4.98 9.35
CA GLN A 62 -13.06 4.73 8.19
C GLN A 62 -12.99 5.93 7.24
N VAL A 63 -13.98 6.82 7.26
CA VAL A 63 -14.03 8.02 6.42
C VAL A 63 -12.89 8.97 6.75
N GLU A 64 -12.66 9.25 8.04
CA GLU A 64 -11.59 10.14 8.47
C GLU A 64 -10.20 9.66 8.01
N MET A 65 -9.94 8.36 8.14
CA MET A 65 -8.67 7.80 7.68
C MET A 65 -8.52 7.88 6.15
N ALA A 66 -9.61 7.69 5.40
CA ALA A 66 -9.59 7.78 3.94
C ALA A 66 -9.08 9.14 3.46
N LEU A 67 -9.54 10.23 4.10
CA LEU A 67 -9.13 11.61 3.80
C LEU A 67 -7.62 11.81 3.96
N HIS A 68 -7.04 11.21 4.99
CA HIS A 68 -5.60 11.35 5.29
C HIS A 68 -4.71 10.42 4.46
N THR A 69 -5.21 9.27 4.03
CA THR A 69 -4.38 8.21 3.42
C THR A 69 -3.56 8.72 2.23
N LYS A 70 -4.21 9.35 1.23
CA LYS A 70 -3.54 9.85 0.02
C LYS A 70 -2.54 10.97 0.36
N ALA A 71 -2.90 11.86 1.29
CA ALA A 71 -2.02 12.93 1.75
C ALA A 71 -0.77 12.39 2.46
N LEU A 72 -0.93 11.40 3.34
CA LEU A 72 0.18 10.76 4.05
C LEU A 72 1.13 10.04 3.09
N LEU A 73 0.59 9.25 2.14
CA LEU A 73 1.42 8.59 1.12
C LEU A 73 2.21 9.59 0.28
N ASN A 74 1.59 10.72 -0.09
CA ASN A 74 2.25 11.79 -0.82
C ASN A 74 3.33 12.49 0.02
N GLN A 75 3.08 12.77 1.30
CA GLN A 75 4.07 13.36 2.21
C GLN A 75 5.27 12.43 2.43
N MET A 76 5.03 11.12 2.46
CA MET A 76 6.07 10.09 2.54
C MET A 76 6.79 9.86 1.21
N LEU A 77 6.42 10.58 0.14
CA LEU A 77 6.99 10.46 -1.21
C LEU A 77 6.88 9.03 -1.77
N ILE A 78 5.77 8.35 -1.47
CA ILE A 78 5.50 6.98 -1.93
C ILE A 78 4.70 7.04 -3.23
N PRO A 79 5.22 6.50 -4.35
CA PRO A 79 4.45 6.37 -5.57
C PRO A 79 3.15 5.61 -5.29
N THR A 80 2.03 6.20 -5.67
CA THR A 80 0.70 5.69 -5.36
C THR A 80 -0.10 5.51 -6.64
N TYR A 81 -0.65 4.31 -6.84
CA TYR A 81 -1.56 3.96 -7.91
C TYR A 81 -2.94 3.66 -7.32
N HIS A 82 -4.02 4.01 -8.02
CA HIS A 82 -5.38 3.82 -7.53
C HIS A 82 -6.16 2.98 -8.55
N PHE A 83 -6.61 1.80 -8.13
CA PHE A 83 -7.42 0.88 -8.91
C PHE A 83 -8.89 1.02 -8.53
N HIS A 84 -9.70 1.38 -9.53
CA HIS A 84 -11.14 1.56 -9.42
C HIS A 84 -11.90 0.42 -10.08
N LYS A 85 -11.33 -0.17 -11.15
CA LYS A 85 -11.94 -1.20 -11.99
C LYS A 85 -11.03 -2.40 -12.16
N ARG A 86 -11.62 -3.56 -12.47
CA ARG A 86 -10.88 -4.82 -12.57
C ARG A 86 -9.81 -4.80 -13.66
N GLU A 87 -10.01 -4.02 -14.72
CA GLU A 87 -9.05 -3.87 -15.82
C GLU A 87 -7.75 -3.19 -15.37
N ASP A 88 -7.80 -2.36 -14.32
CA ASP A 88 -6.61 -1.69 -13.76
C ASP A 88 -5.58 -2.71 -13.23
N ALA A 89 -6.04 -3.91 -12.86
CA ALA A 89 -5.17 -5.01 -12.45
C ALA A 89 -4.19 -5.45 -13.56
N ALA A 90 -4.47 -5.12 -14.84
CA ALA A 90 -3.54 -5.37 -15.94
C ALA A 90 -2.23 -4.57 -15.81
N GLU A 91 -2.23 -3.47 -15.06
CA GLU A 91 -1.03 -2.67 -14.80
C GLU A 91 -0.17 -3.22 -13.64
N LEU A 92 -0.69 -4.18 -12.86
CA LEU A 92 -0.03 -4.70 -11.67
C LEU A 92 1.37 -5.22 -11.95
N ASP A 93 1.59 -5.99 -13.02
CA ASP A 93 2.91 -6.52 -13.37
C ASP A 93 3.93 -5.40 -13.63
N LYS A 94 3.51 -4.32 -14.29
CA LYS A 94 4.36 -3.15 -14.56
C LYS A 94 4.71 -2.42 -13.27
N ILE A 95 3.72 -2.25 -12.38
CA ILE A 95 3.91 -1.59 -11.08
C ILE A 95 4.86 -2.41 -10.21
N LEU A 96 4.68 -3.73 -10.14
CA LEU A 96 5.58 -4.62 -9.40
C LEU A 96 7.02 -4.51 -9.92
N LYS A 97 7.22 -4.58 -11.25
CA LYS A 97 8.54 -4.38 -11.86
C LYS A 97 9.13 -3.02 -11.51
N TYR A 98 8.32 -1.96 -11.54
CA TYR A 98 8.73 -0.62 -11.14
C TYR A 98 9.17 -0.56 -9.68
N THR A 99 8.42 -1.15 -8.74
CA THR A 99 8.75 -1.20 -7.30
C THR A 99 10.13 -1.83 -7.06
N PHE A 100 10.40 -2.98 -7.68
CA PHE A 100 11.69 -3.66 -7.54
C PHE A 100 12.83 -2.96 -8.27
N MET A 101 12.54 -2.22 -9.35
CA MET A 101 13.54 -1.43 -10.07
C MET A 101 13.95 -0.19 -9.27
N CYS A 102 13.00 0.51 -8.65
CA CYS A 102 13.26 1.74 -7.92
C CYS A 102 13.78 1.54 -6.50
N ASN A 103 13.77 0.30 -5.98
CA ASN A 103 14.16 -0.05 -4.60
C ASN A 103 13.47 0.84 -3.56
N LYS A 104 12.18 1.08 -3.77
CA LYS A 104 11.34 1.90 -2.88
C LYS A 104 9.97 1.24 -2.68
N PRO A 105 9.28 1.53 -1.57
CA PRO A 105 7.91 1.10 -1.40
C PRO A 105 7.00 1.79 -2.43
N VAL A 106 5.96 1.08 -2.86
CA VAL A 106 4.93 1.59 -3.78
C VAL A 106 3.56 1.18 -3.24
N ALA A 107 2.62 2.12 -3.22
CA ALA A 107 1.27 1.92 -2.75
C ALA A 107 0.31 1.68 -3.92
N ILE A 108 -0.56 0.69 -3.80
CA ILE A 108 -1.64 0.39 -4.74
C ILE A 108 -2.93 0.42 -3.94
N LEU A 109 -3.70 1.50 -4.06
CA LEU A 109 -5.01 1.65 -3.44
C LEU A 109 -6.03 0.86 -4.27
N THR A 110 -6.83 0.03 -3.61
CA THR A 110 -7.89 -0.78 -4.25
C THR A 110 -9.23 -0.47 -3.60
N ASP A 111 -10.19 0.00 -4.40
CA ASP A 111 -11.49 0.40 -3.88
C ASP A 111 -12.45 -0.76 -3.66
N ALA A 112 -13.49 -0.50 -2.87
CA ALA A 112 -14.59 -1.44 -2.73
C ALA A 112 -15.24 -1.81 -4.09
N THR A 113 -15.28 -0.89 -5.06
CA THR A 113 -15.78 -1.16 -6.42
C THR A 113 -14.88 -2.12 -7.18
N PHE A 114 -13.56 -1.96 -7.07
CA PHE A 114 -12.57 -2.87 -7.67
C PHE A 114 -12.77 -4.31 -7.19
N TRP A 115 -13.03 -4.50 -5.90
CA TRP A 115 -13.26 -5.83 -5.32
C TRP A 115 -14.65 -6.41 -5.64
N LYS A 116 -15.65 -5.57 -5.95
CA LYS A 116 -17.00 -6.02 -6.35
C LYS A 116 -17.05 -6.53 -7.78
N GLY A 117 -16.15 -6.07 -8.66
CA GLY A 117 -15.97 -6.62 -10.00
C GLY A 117 -17.13 -6.32 -10.97
N GLU A 118 -17.83 -5.21 -10.76
CA GLU A 118 -18.84 -4.67 -11.69
C GLU A 118 -18.19 -3.94 -12.89
#